data_AF-A0A1G5GNZ9-F1
#
_entry.id   AF-A0A1G5GNZ9-F1
#
_cell.length_a   1.000
_cell.length_b   1.000
_cell.length_c   1.000
_cell.angle_alpha   90.00
_cell.angle_beta   90.00
_cell.angle_gamma   90.00
#
_symmetry.space_group_name_H-M   'P 1'
#
loop_
_entity.id
_entity.type
_entity.pdbx_description
1 polymer ?
#
loop_
_entity_poly.entity_id
_entity_poly.type
_entity_poly.pdbx_seq_one_letter_code
_entity_poly.pdbx_strand_id
1 'polypeptide(L)'
;MTYVRMKRRRCESAGIESRHVALPAASTTQDVVDAVTALSDDAGVHGILVQHSVGPHIDERAAFEAIEPAKDVDGVTMHSIATMSFGLPGFVS
;
A
#
# COMPACT_ATOMS: atom_id res chain seq x y z
N MET A 1 -14.77 -3.37 -6.35
CA MET A 1 -14.90 -4.72 -5.72
C MET A 1 -14.37 -5.91 -6.55
N THR A 2 -14.33 -5.87 -7.88
CA THR A 2 -13.83 -7.01 -8.69
C THR A 2 -12.29 -7.14 -8.72
N TYR A 3 -11.58 -6.02 -8.61
CA TYR A 3 -10.12 -5.95 -8.71
C TYR A 3 -9.38 -6.61 -7.51
N VAL A 4 -9.81 -6.30 -6.29
CA VAL A 4 -9.24 -6.87 -5.04
C VAL A 4 -9.42 -8.40 -4.99
N ARG A 5 -10.58 -8.91 -5.43
CA ARG A 5 -10.84 -10.37 -5.50
C ARG A 5 -9.93 -11.08 -6.50
N MET A 6 -9.60 -10.45 -7.63
CA MET A 6 -8.68 -11.04 -8.61
C MET A 6 -7.24 -11.07 -8.10
N LYS A 7 -6.77 -9.99 -7.44
CA LYS A 7 -5.44 -9.94 -6.83
C LYS A 7 -5.30 -11.03 -5.76
N ARG A 8 -6.31 -11.17 -4.89
CA ARG A 8 -6.34 -12.22 -3.85
C ARG A 8 -6.20 -13.64 -4.42
N ARG A 9 -6.96 -13.99 -5.46
CA ARG A 9 -6.87 -15.31 -6.10
C ARG A 9 -5.50 -15.59 -6.71
N ARG A 10 -4.85 -14.58 -7.30
CA ARG A 10 -3.49 -14.72 -7.84
C ARG A 10 -2.46 -14.92 -6.72
N CYS A 11 -2.57 -14.18 -5.62
CA CYS A 11 -1.72 -14.36 -4.44
C CYS A 11 -1.86 -15.78 -3.86
N GLU A 12 -3.09 -16.24 -3.63
CA GLU A 12 -3.36 -17.59 -3.11
C GLU A 12 -2.81 -18.68 -4.05
N SER A 13 -2.95 -18.52 -5.37
CA SER A 13 -2.39 -19.48 -6.35
C SER A 13 -0.86 -19.49 -6.42
N ALA A 14 -0.20 -18.43 -5.94
CA ALA A 14 1.26 -18.30 -5.89
C ALA A 14 1.84 -18.59 -4.49
N GLY A 15 1.02 -19.00 -3.53
CA GLY A 15 1.45 -19.22 -2.13
C GLY A 15 1.70 -17.93 -1.34
N ILE A 16 1.23 -16.79 -1.83
CA ILE A 16 1.39 -15.48 -1.19
C ILE A 16 0.21 -15.26 -0.24
N GLU A 17 0.50 -15.07 1.04
CA GLU A 17 -0.49 -14.64 2.03
C GLU A 17 -0.93 -13.19 1.73
N SER A 18 -2.21 -12.98 1.46
CA SER A 18 -2.78 -11.64 1.27
C SER A 18 -3.60 -11.23 2.48
N ARG A 19 -3.25 -10.10 3.11
CA ARG A 19 -4.02 -9.48 4.18
C ARG A 19 -4.82 -8.31 3.62
N HIS A 20 -6.12 -8.29 3.90
CA HIS A 20 -7.02 -7.23 3.45
C HIS A 20 -7.56 -6.47 4.65
N VAL A 21 -7.18 -5.20 4.76
CA VAL A 21 -7.68 -4.28 5.78
C VAL A 21 -8.79 -3.43 5.13
N ALA A 22 -10.03 -3.68 5.53
CA ALA A 22 -11.17 -2.90 5.08
C ALA A 22 -11.45 -1.78 6.08
N LEU A 23 -11.32 -0.52 5.65
CA LEU A 23 -11.65 0.64 6.45
C LEU A 23 -13.05 1.16 6.11
N PRO A 24 -13.85 1.58 7.10
CA PRO A 24 -15.13 2.24 6.87
C PRO A 24 -15.01 3.50 6.00
N ALA A 25 -16.07 3.85 5.27
CA ALA A 25 -16.10 5.08 4.47
C ALA A 25 -16.08 6.38 5.30
N ALA A 26 -16.29 6.27 6.63
CA ALA A 26 -16.22 7.38 7.58
C ALA A 26 -14.85 7.47 8.27
N SER A 27 -13.89 6.61 7.89
CA SER A 27 -12.53 6.68 8.40
C SER A 27 -11.89 8.02 8.09
N THR A 28 -11.00 8.44 8.96
CA THR A 28 -10.19 9.65 8.81
C THR A 28 -8.86 9.33 8.12
N THR A 29 -8.15 10.35 7.68
CA THR A 29 -6.76 10.18 7.21
C THR A 29 -5.90 9.46 8.25
N GLN A 30 -6.07 9.78 9.53
CA GLN A 30 -5.30 9.15 10.60
C GLN A 30 -5.57 7.65 10.69
N ASP A 31 -6.83 7.22 10.55
CA ASP A 31 -7.17 5.79 10.57
C ASP A 31 -6.50 5.03 9.42
N VAL A 32 -6.39 5.67 8.24
CA VAL A 32 -5.71 5.08 7.09
C VAL A 32 -4.20 5.01 7.33
N VAL A 33 -3.60 6.10 7.82
CA VAL A 33 -2.17 6.16 8.15
C VAL A 33 -1.82 5.10 9.20
N ASP A 34 -2.58 5.00 10.29
CA ASP A 34 -2.34 4.04 11.36
C ASP A 34 -2.43 2.59 10.85
N ALA A 35 -3.41 2.30 9.99
CA ALA A 35 -3.55 0.98 9.38
C ALA A 35 -2.37 0.64 8.45
N VAL A 36 -1.91 1.62 7.64
CA VAL A 36 -0.76 1.45 6.77
C VAL A 36 0.52 1.26 7.60
N THR A 37 0.76 2.10 8.60
CA THR A 37 1.92 2.01 9.50
C THR A 37 1.95 0.67 10.22
N ALA A 38 0.82 0.17 10.72
CA ALA A 38 0.76 -1.13 11.37
C ALA A 38 1.15 -2.30 10.43
N LEU A 39 0.75 -2.23 9.15
CA LEU A 39 1.19 -3.19 8.13
C LEU A 39 2.67 -3.00 7.78
N SER A 40 3.12 -1.75 7.75
CA SER A 40 4.48 -1.35 7.44
C SER A 40 5.48 -1.85 8.48
N ASP A 41 5.09 -1.86 9.76
CA ASP A 41 5.91 -2.33 10.88
C ASP A 41 5.90 -3.86 11.03
N ASP A 42 4.95 -4.56 10.41
CA ASP A 42 4.85 -6.01 10.50
C ASP A 42 5.92 -6.70 9.63
N ALA A 43 6.85 -7.41 10.27
CA ALA A 43 7.93 -8.15 9.60
C ALA A 43 7.42 -9.30 8.69
N GLY A 44 6.19 -9.77 8.88
CA GLY A 44 5.55 -10.75 8.00
C GLY A 44 4.90 -10.15 6.75
N VAL A 45 4.82 -8.81 6.66
CA VAL A 45 4.33 -8.09 5.48
C VAL A 45 5.51 -7.68 4.61
N HIS A 46 5.50 -8.14 3.37
CA HIS A 46 6.57 -7.93 2.40
C HIS A 46 6.23 -6.88 1.33
N GLY A 47 4.98 -6.43 1.30
CA GLY A 47 4.50 -5.46 0.32
C GLY A 47 3.13 -4.92 0.67
N ILE A 48 2.94 -3.62 0.47
CA ILE A 48 1.73 -2.89 0.81
C ILE A 48 1.19 -2.21 -0.44
N LEU A 49 -0.10 -2.41 -0.67
CA LEU A 49 -0.83 -1.81 -1.78
C LEU A 49 -2.03 -1.05 -1.24
N VAL A 50 -2.07 0.27 -1.49
CA VAL A 50 -3.19 1.13 -1.13
C VAL A 50 -4.10 1.28 -2.35
N GLN A 51 -5.38 0.97 -2.19
CA GLN A 51 -6.33 0.97 -3.31
C GLN A 51 -6.88 2.39 -3.54
N HIS A 52 -6.54 3.00 -4.67
CA HIS A 52 -7.06 4.30 -5.12
C HIS A 52 -8.33 4.16 -5.96
N SER A 53 -9.22 5.15 -6.02
CA SER A 53 -9.24 6.44 -5.30
C SER A 53 -9.86 6.32 -3.90
N VAL A 54 -9.26 6.95 -2.89
CA VAL A 54 -9.88 7.06 -1.55
C VAL A 54 -10.98 8.12 -1.55
N GLY A 55 -11.77 8.19 -0.46
CA GLY A 55 -12.78 9.23 -0.30
C GLY A 55 -12.16 10.65 -0.24
N PRO A 56 -12.88 11.70 -0.68
CA PRO A 56 -12.32 13.06 -0.82
C PRO A 56 -11.86 13.72 0.49
N HIS A 57 -12.16 13.12 1.63
CA HIS A 57 -11.77 13.57 2.97
C HIS A 57 -10.46 12.95 3.46
N ILE A 58 -9.86 12.05 2.69
CA ILE A 58 -8.61 11.36 3.03
C ILE A 58 -7.47 12.01 2.25
N ASP A 59 -6.38 12.28 2.95
CA ASP A 59 -5.11 12.65 2.32
C ASP A 59 -4.37 11.38 1.88
N GLU A 60 -4.49 11.06 0.58
CA GLU A 60 -3.79 9.92 -0.02
C GLU A 60 -2.27 10.02 0.13
N ARG A 61 -1.71 11.24 0.04
CA ARG A 61 -0.27 11.43 0.15
C ARG A 61 0.21 11.08 1.54
N ALA A 62 -0.52 11.47 2.58
CA ALA A 62 -0.19 11.09 3.95
C ALA A 62 -0.21 9.56 4.14
N ALA A 63 -1.19 8.87 3.56
CA ALA A 63 -1.25 7.41 3.60
C ALA A 63 -0.11 6.74 2.83
N PHE A 64 0.30 7.30 1.69
CA PHE A 64 1.43 6.79 0.92
C PHE A 64 2.76 6.91 1.66
N GLU A 65 3.05 8.08 2.22
CA GLU A 65 4.32 8.31 2.93
C GLU A 65 4.44 7.52 4.24
N ALA A 66 3.34 6.91 4.71
CA ALA A 66 3.36 5.98 5.84
C ALA A 66 3.87 4.58 5.47
N ILE A 67 4.00 4.27 4.18
CA ILE A 67 4.52 2.99 3.67
C ILE A 67 6.05 3.01 3.78
N GLU A 68 6.62 1.96 4.37
CA GLU A 68 8.08 1.75 4.39
C GLU A 68 8.55 1.52 2.95
N PRO A 69 9.58 2.25 2.46
CA PRO A 69 9.91 2.22 1.05
C PRO A 69 10.28 0.83 0.49
N ALA A 70 10.84 -0.08 1.31
CA ALA A 70 11.11 -1.45 0.88
C ALA A 70 9.86 -2.36 0.85
N LYS A 71 8.69 -1.86 1.25
CA LYS A 71 7.37 -2.51 1.12
C LYS A 71 6.45 -1.79 0.15
N ASP A 72 6.88 -0.68 -0.45
CA ASP A 72 6.11 0.11 -1.41
C ASP A 72 6.09 -0.55 -2.81
N VAL A 73 5.23 -1.56 -2.97
CA VAL A 73 5.13 -2.33 -4.22
C VAL A 73 4.43 -1.57 -5.34
N ASP A 74 3.72 -0.49 -5.03
CA ASP A 74 3.07 0.39 -6.02
C ASP A 74 3.98 1.57 -6.43
N GLY A 75 5.10 1.78 -5.75
CA GLY A 75 6.05 2.85 -6.07
C GLY A 75 5.49 4.26 -5.88
N VAL A 76 4.56 4.44 -4.94
CA VAL A 76 3.76 5.67 -4.76
C VAL A 76 4.38 6.66 -3.78
N THR A 77 5.28 6.20 -2.90
CA THR A 77 6.02 7.06 -1.98
C THR A 77 6.95 8.00 -2.75
N MET A 78 7.20 9.19 -2.19
CA MET A 78 8.19 10.11 -2.76
C MET A 78 9.58 9.47 -2.84
N HIS A 79 9.92 8.57 -1.91
CA HIS A 79 11.16 7.81 -1.95
C HIS A 79 11.25 6.90 -3.18
N SER A 80 10.21 6.10 -3.45
CA SER A 80 10.16 5.22 -4.61
C SER A 80 10.20 6.02 -5.91
N ILE A 81 9.44 7.10 -6.01
CA ILE A 81 9.41 7.99 -7.19
C ILE A 81 10.79 8.62 -7.44
N ALA A 82 11.48 9.09 -6.38
CA ALA A 82 12.82 9.65 -6.49
C ALA A 82 13.82 8.58 -6.93
N THR A 83 13.79 7.40 -6.31
CA THR A 83 14.65 6.26 -6.64
C THR A 83 14.51 5.85 -8.11
N MET A 84 13.27 5.75 -8.61
CA MET A 84 13.00 5.51 -10.03
C MET A 84 13.54 6.62 -10.93
N SER A 85 13.32 7.89 -10.54
CA SER A 85 13.78 9.06 -11.32
C SER A 85 15.30 9.12 -11.46
N PHE A 86 16.04 8.65 -10.45
CA PHE A 86 17.50 8.60 -10.45
C PHE A 86 18.08 7.27 -10.94
N GLY A 87 17.25 6.30 -11.36
CA GLY A 87 17.70 4.98 -11.82
C GLY A 87 18.39 4.15 -10.73
N LEU A 88 18.05 4.39 -9.46
CA LEU A 88 18.58 3.68 -8.31
C LEU A 88 17.78 2.39 -8.06
N PRO A 89 18.36 1.39 -7.36
CA PRO A 89 17.65 0.13 -7.07
C PRO A 89 16.42 0.36 -6.18
N GLY A 90 15.24 -0.11 -6.60
CA GLY A 90 13.97 0.01 -5.87
C GLY A 90 12.81 -0.68 -6.60
N PHE A 91 11.60 -0.61 -6.06
CA PHE A 91 10.40 -1.09 -6.75
C PHE A 91 10.11 -0.24 -7.97
N VAL A 92 9.85 -0.91 -9.10
CA VAL A 92 9.60 -0.29 -10.40
C VAL A 92 8.16 -0.60 -10.76
N SER A 93 7.30 0.42 -10.80
CA SER A 93 5.92 0.28 -11.29
C SER A 93 5.83 0.38 -12.80
#